data_AF-A0A419HHM5-F1
#
_entry.id   AF-A0A419HHM5-F1
#
_cell.length_a   1.000
_cell.length_b   1.000
_cell.length_c   1.000
_cell.angle_alpha   90.00
_cell.angle_beta   90.00
_cell.angle_gamma   90.00
#
_symmetry.space_group_name_H-M   'P 1'
#
loop_
_entity.id
_entity.type
_entity.pdbx_description
1 polymer ?
#
loop_
_entity_poly.entity_id
_entity_poly.type
_entity_poly.pdbx_seq_one_letter_code
_entity_poly.pdbx_strand_id
1 'polypeptide(L)'
;MATPQSVTDYDAVETLEDFAVYLKLLADDFDQDVARAAEHAASGTNVPFEGEWAYHKLSDFLGQWGHWLHSAVLQPGARWPRETVDPLDWNKLAGQLFAARIYE
;
A
#
# COMPACT_ATOMS: atom_id res chain seq x y z
N MET A 1 -16.26 -14.62 10.16
CA MET A 1 -14.95 -14.80 9.49
C MET A 1 -15.09 -14.13 8.14
N ALA A 2 -14.58 -12.92 8.01
CA ALA A 2 -14.66 -12.15 6.77
C ALA A 2 -13.62 -12.70 5.78
N THR A 3 -14.05 -12.99 4.56
CA THR A 3 -13.21 -13.40 3.44
C THR A 3 -12.37 -12.19 2.98
N PRO A 4 -11.09 -12.33 2.58
CA PRO A 4 -10.22 -11.21 2.18
C PRO A 4 -10.59 -10.59 0.82
N GLN A 5 -11.88 -10.41 0.54
CA GLN A 5 -12.44 -9.88 -0.69
C GLN A 5 -13.23 -8.60 -0.38
N SER A 6 -12.55 -7.45 -0.28
CA SER A 6 -13.03 -6.12 -0.72
C SER A 6 -12.24 -4.94 -0.12
N VAL A 7 -10.97 -5.09 0.24
CA VAL A 7 -10.17 -3.92 0.65
C VAL A 7 -9.77 -3.17 -0.62
N THR A 8 -10.67 -2.32 -1.11
CA THR A 8 -10.46 -1.41 -2.26
C THR A 8 -10.30 0.04 -1.82
N ASP A 9 -10.53 0.32 -0.54
CA ASP A 9 -10.48 1.65 0.06
C ASP A 9 -9.96 1.56 1.50
N TYR A 10 -9.38 2.65 2.02
CA TYR A 10 -8.83 2.71 3.37
C TYR A 10 -9.92 2.53 4.44
N ASP A 11 -11.16 2.95 4.15
CA ASP A 11 -12.33 2.78 5.02
C ASP A 11 -12.68 1.32 5.31
N ALA A 12 -12.23 0.39 4.47
CA ALA A 12 -12.45 -1.06 4.65
C ALA A 12 -11.37 -1.75 5.50
N VAL A 13 -10.35 -1.01 5.97
CA VAL A 13 -9.23 -1.59 6.72
C VAL A 13 -9.54 -1.65 8.21
N GLU A 14 -9.99 -2.81 8.69
CA GLU A 14 -10.31 -3.01 10.11
C GLU A 14 -9.24 -3.81 10.87
N THR A 15 -8.52 -4.68 10.17
CA THR A 15 -7.55 -5.61 10.76
C THR A 15 -6.15 -5.45 10.19
N LEU A 16 -5.17 -6.05 10.88
CA LEU A 16 -3.81 -6.17 10.37
C LEU A 16 -3.75 -6.90 9.01
N GLU A 17 -4.57 -7.94 8.83
CA GLU A 17 -4.69 -8.66 7.57
C GLU A 17 -5.20 -7.76 6.45
N ASP A 18 -6.25 -6.97 6.72
CA ASP A 18 -6.80 -6.01 5.76
C ASP A 18 -5.75 -4.95 5.40
N PHE A 19 -4.99 -4.48 6.40
CA PHE A 19 -3.93 -3.50 6.19
C PHE A 19 -2.79 -4.06 5.35
N ALA A 20 -2.37 -5.30 5.58
CA ALA A 20 -1.36 -5.95 4.75
C ALA A 20 -1.81 -6.12 3.29
N VAL A 21 -3.09 -6.43 3.06
CA VAL A 21 -3.70 -6.47 1.72
C VAL A 21 -3.73 -5.05 1.11
N TYR A 22 -4.12 -4.04 1.89
CA TYR A 22 -4.17 -2.65 1.45
C TYR A 22 -2.79 -2.12 1.01
N LEU A 23 -1.74 -2.40 1.78
CA LEU A 23 -0.36 -2.03 1.41
C LEU A 23 0.07 -2.64 0.08
N LYS A 24 -0.30 -3.90 -0.17
CA LYS A 24 -0.03 -4.56 -1.45
C LYS A 24 -0.79 -3.89 -2.59
N LEU A 25 -2.06 -3.56 -2.39
CA LEU A 25 -2.86 -2.86 -3.39
C LEU A 25 -2.25 -1.51 -3.74
N LEU A 26 -1.83 -0.73 -2.73
CA LEU A 26 -1.14 0.53 -2.96
C LEU A 26 0.14 0.32 -3.77
N ALA A 27 1.01 -0.62 -3.38
CA ALA A 27 2.25 -0.90 -4.11
C ALA A 27 1.98 -1.31 -5.59
N ASP A 28 0.98 -2.17 -5.82
CA ASP A 28 0.58 -2.58 -7.17
C ASP A 28 0.01 -1.40 -8.00
N ASP A 29 -0.70 -0.45 -7.36
CA ASP A 29 -1.16 0.81 -7.98
C ASP A 29 0.03 1.71 -8.37
N PHE A 30 1.02 1.87 -7.48
CA PHE A 30 2.23 2.65 -7.75
C PHE A 30 3.03 2.11 -8.94
N ASP A 31 3.24 0.79 -8.99
CA ASP A 31 4.01 0.16 -10.06
C ASP A 31 3.33 0.40 -11.43
N GLN A 32 2.00 0.42 -11.46
CA GLN A 32 1.23 0.76 -12.66
C GLN A 32 1.39 2.22 -13.06
N ASP A 33 1.34 3.15 -12.12
CA ASP A 33 1.51 4.58 -12.42
C ASP A 33 2.94 4.89 -12.89
N VAL A 34 3.95 4.23 -12.31
CA VAL A 34 5.34 4.28 -12.80
C VAL A 34 5.46 3.76 -14.23
N ALA A 35 4.83 2.63 -14.55
CA ALA A 35 4.85 2.08 -15.90
C ALA A 35 4.18 3.04 -16.90
N ARG A 36 3.02 3.61 -16.54
CA ARG A 36 2.32 4.61 -17.37
C ARG A 36 3.15 5.88 -17.57
N ALA A 37 3.80 6.39 -16.53
CA ALA A 37 4.68 7.54 -16.63
C ALA A 37 5.88 7.27 -17.57
N ALA A 38 6.49 6.08 -17.47
CA ALA A 38 7.57 5.67 -18.36
C ALA A 38 7.12 5.56 -19.83
N GLU A 39 5.92 5.02 -20.07
CA GLU A 39 5.30 4.98 -21.40
C GLU A 39 5.01 6.38 -21.95
N HIS A 40 4.47 7.27 -21.10
CA HIS A 40 4.22 8.67 -21.46
C HIS A 40 5.51 9.42 -21.79
N ALA A 41 6.57 9.27 -20.98
CA ALA A 41 7.88 9.85 -21.25
C ALA A 41 8.47 9.34 -22.57
N ALA A 42 8.33 8.04 -22.85
CA ALA A 42 8.79 7.42 -24.10
C ALA A 42 8.00 7.90 -25.33
N SER A 43 6.71 8.25 -25.16
CA SER A 43 5.86 8.76 -26.23
C SER A 43 6.17 10.20 -26.67
N GLY A 44 7.03 10.92 -25.93
CA GLY A 44 7.42 12.31 -26.25
C GLY A 44 6.32 13.34 -26.00
N THR A 45 5.23 12.95 -25.34
CA THR A 45 4.11 13.84 -25.02
C THR A 45 4.46 14.62 -23.75
N ASN A 46 4.86 15.89 -23.88
CA ASN A 46 5.18 16.82 -22.77
C ASN A 46 3.93 17.27 -21.97
N VAL A 47 2.91 16.44 -21.86
CA VAL A 47 1.76 16.73 -20.99
C VAL A 47 2.16 16.28 -19.59
N PRO A 48 2.13 17.17 -18.58
CA PRO A 48 2.33 16.75 -17.20
C PRO A 48 1.32 15.66 -16.87
N PHE A 49 1.79 14.49 -16.46
CA PHE A 49 0.91 13.45 -15.99
C PHE A 49 0.41 13.87 -14.60
N GLU A 50 -0.84 14.32 -14.50
CA GLU A 50 -1.49 14.53 -13.20
C GLU A 50 -1.57 13.18 -12.49
N GLY A 51 -0.81 12.99 -11.41
CA GLY A 51 -0.68 11.71 -10.69
C GLY A 51 0.74 11.12 -10.65
N GLU A 52 1.76 11.86 -11.08
CA GLU A 52 3.16 11.45 -10.95
C GLU A 52 3.59 11.43 -9.47
N TRP A 53 3.37 10.29 -8.81
CA TRP A 53 4.07 9.94 -7.59
C TRP A 53 5.57 9.76 -7.89
N ALA A 54 6.32 10.86 -7.83
CA ALA A 54 7.68 10.97 -8.37
C ALA A 54 8.77 10.17 -7.62
N TYR A 55 8.41 9.24 -6.72
CA TYR A 55 9.39 8.51 -5.90
C TYR A 55 9.14 7.01 -5.90
N HIS A 56 9.84 6.28 -6.78
CA HIS A 56 9.95 4.81 -6.80
C HIS A 56 10.20 4.17 -5.41
N LYS A 57 10.82 4.94 -4.49
CA LYS A 57 11.14 4.50 -3.14
C LYS A 57 9.92 4.24 -2.26
N LEU A 58 8.76 4.80 -2.58
CA LEU A 58 7.54 4.62 -1.78
C LEU A 58 6.85 3.29 -2.12
N SER A 59 6.78 2.88 -3.39
CA SER A 59 6.29 1.55 -3.79
C SER A 59 7.11 0.44 -3.11
N ASP A 60 8.44 0.52 -3.24
CA ASP A 60 9.37 -0.44 -2.63
C ASP A 60 9.20 -0.52 -1.10
N PHE A 61 8.95 0.62 -0.46
CA PHE A 61 8.73 0.67 0.99
C PHE A 61 7.40 0.00 1.36
N LEU A 62 6.30 0.33 0.69
CA LEU A 62 4.98 -0.23 0.97
C LEU A 62 4.93 -1.74 0.71
N GLY A 63 5.55 -2.20 -0.39
CA GLY A 63 5.67 -3.61 -0.72
C GLY A 63 6.49 -4.38 0.31
N GLN A 64 7.65 -3.84 0.73
CA GLN A 64 8.47 -4.46 1.78
C GLN A 64 7.77 -4.48 3.14
N TRP A 65 7.01 -3.45 3.46
CA TRP A 65 6.25 -3.41 4.71
C TRP A 65 5.13 -4.44 4.73
N GLY A 66 4.33 -4.53 3.66
CA GLY A 66 3.30 -5.57 3.52
C GLY A 66 3.89 -6.98 3.59
N HIS A 67 5.01 -7.20 2.91
CA HIS A 67 5.73 -8.49 2.96
C HIS A 67 6.23 -8.82 4.38
N TRP A 68 6.77 -7.84 5.10
CA TRP A 68 7.22 -8.02 6.48
C TRP A 68 6.04 -8.35 7.41
N LEU A 69 4.91 -7.64 7.32
CA LEU A 69 3.72 -7.94 8.12
C LEU A 69 3.23 -9.37 7.85
N HIS A 70 3.19 -9.77 6.58
CA HIS A 70 2.78 -11.12 6.22
C HIS A 70 3.74 -12.19 6.77
N SER A 71 5.05 -12.03 6.55
CA SER A 71 6.05 -13.06 6.88
C SER A 71 6.45 -13.11 8.36
N ALA A 72 6.48 -11.97 9.05
CA ALA A 72 7.04 -11.86 10.39
C ALA A 72 5.97 -11.77 11.50
N VAL A 73 4.72 -11.47 11.14
CA VAL A 73 3.61 -11.20 12.10
C VAL A 73 2.39 -12.07 11.84
N LEU A 74 1.99 -12.27 10.58
CA LEU A 74 0.75 -13.00 10.24
C LEU A 74 0.93 -14.53 10.13
N GLN A 75 2.14 -15.04 9.93
CA GLN A 75 2.41 -16.48 9.81
C GLN A 75 2.26 -17.25 11.15
N PRO A 76 1.83 -18.53 11.12
CA PRO A 76 1.91 -19.41 12.29
C PRO A 76 3.36 -19.53 12.79
N GLY A 77 3.59 -19.27 14.08
CA GLY A 77 4.95 -19.24 14.64
C GLY A 77 5.72 -17.96 14.32
N ALA A 78 5.01 -16.88 13.97
CA ALA A 78 5.54 -15.54 13.75
C ALA A 78 6.56 -15.14 14.82
N ARG A 79 7.66 -14.53 14.36
CA ARG A 79 8.75 -14.02 15.21
C ARG A 79 8.27 -12.91 16.14
N TRP A 80 7.27 -12.14 15.70
CA TRP A 80 6.73 -11.01 16.45
C TRP A 80 5.28 -11.27 16.86
N PRO A 81 4.93 -11.07 18.15
CA PRO A 81 3.54 -11.16 18.58
C PRO A 81 2.69 -10.09 17.90
N ARG A 82 1.48 -10.44 17.45
CA ARG A 82 0.55 -9.50 16.78
C ARG A 82 0.32 -8.23 17.58
N GLU A 83 0.11 -8.38 18.89
CA GLU A 83 -0.11 -7.30 19.85
C GLU A 83 1.07 -6.32 20.00
N THR A 84 2.26 -6.64 19.49
CA THR A 84 3.37 -5.68 19.41
C THR A 84 3.32 -4.79 18.16
N VAL A 85 2.50 -5.16 17.18
CA VAL A 85 2.38 -4.52 15.86
C VAL A 85 0.94 -4.06 15.61
N ASP A 86 0.04 -4.18 16.59
CA ASP A 86 -1.37 -3.81 16.49
C ASP A 86 -1.54 -2.35 16.94
N PRO A 87 -1.50 -1.35 16.04
CA PRO A 87 -1.83 0.02 16.38
C PRO A 87 -3.29 0.08 16.84
N LEU A 88 -3.61 1.13 17.57
CA LEU A 88 -4.98 1.37 18.06
C LEU A 88 -6.04 1.45 16.94
N ASP A 89 -5.63 1.75 15.70
CA ASP A 89 -6.55 1.98 14.60
C ASP A 89 -5.87 1.80 13.22
N TRP A 90 -6.05 0.62 12.61
CA TRP A 90 -5.54 0.31 11.28
C TRP A 90 -6.17 1.17 10.18
N ASN A 91 -7.44 1.51 10.33
CA ASN A 91 -8.16 2.38 9.40
C ASN A 91 -7.52 3.77 9.36
N LYS A 92 -7.20 4.37 10.51
CA LYS A 92 -6.49 5.67 10.54
C LYS A 92 -5.14 5.61 9.84
N LEU A 93 -4.39 4.53 10.03
CA LEU A 93 -3.09 4.37 9.38
C LEU A 93 -3.23 4.24 7.86
N ALA A 94 -4.22 3.47 7.40
CA ALA A 94 -4.58 3.38 5.98
C ALA A 94 -5.02 4.74 5.42
N GLY A 95 -5.81 5.51 6.17
CA GLY A 95 -6.26 6.85 5.79
C GLY A 95 -5.11 7.86 5.68
N GLN A 96 -4.07 7.75 6.51
CA GLN A 96 -2.87 8.57 6.37
C GLN A 96 -2.08 8.25 5.09
N LEU A 97 -1.99 6.97 4.72
CA LEU A 97 -1.37 6.56 3.46
C LEU A 97 -2.19 7.02 2.25
N PHE A 98 -3.52 6.94 2.34
CA PHE A 98 -4.42 7.46 1.32
C PHE A 98 -4.35 8.99 1.18
N ALA A 99 -4.23 9.72 2.30
CA ALA A 99 -4.02 11.17 2.23
C ALA A 99 -2.68 11.51 1.57
N ALA A 100 -1.60 10.78 1.92
CA ALA A 100 -0.32 10.93 1.25
C ALA A 100 -0.43 10.69 -0.27
N ARG A 101 -1.35 9.80 -0.68
CA ARG A 101 -1.72 9.53 -2.08
C ARG A 101 -2.41 10.65 -2.83
N ILE A 102 -3.06 11.57 -2.13
CA ILE A 102 -3.80 12.66 -2.76
C ILE A 102 -2.98 13.96 -2.81
N TYR A 103 -2.02 14.13 -1.90
CA TYR A 103 -1.32 15.40 -1.69
C TYR A 103 0.13 15.45 -2.21
N GLU A 104 0.66 14.34 -2.73
CA GLU A 104 1.90 14.32 -3.55
C GLU A 104 1.58 14.45 -5.04
#